data_AF-C6PX92-F1
#
_entry.id   AF-C6PX92-F1
#
_cell.length_a   1.000
_cell.length_b   1.000
_cell.length_c   1.000
_cell.angle_alpha   90.00
_cell.angle_beta   90.00
_cell.angle_gamma   90.00
#
_symmetry.space_group_name_H-M   'P 1'
#
loop_
_entity.id
_entity.type
_entity.pdbx_description
1 polymer ?
#
loop_
_entity_poly.entity_id
_entity_poly.type
_entity_poly.pdbx_seq_one_letter_code
_entity_poly.pdbx_strand_id
1 'polypeptide(L)'
;MTNREEEILKLIKSNPMISQKELSEILGITRSSAAVHITNLMKKGYIKGKGYVLNEAPYVCVVGGANVDIQGFPNQILIQKDSNPGQVKISLGGVGRNIGENLRKMDVETKLITVIGNDVYGNKIIEEGRNIGLDMEHSLVLHEQPTSTYLCILNEKGDMQVAIAYMDILEQMTVEFIQKKKHVIDNASICVIDTNIPQKTIEYIVTNHKDTEFFLVYGIHN
;
A
#
# COMPACT_ATOMS: atom_id res chain seq x y z
N MET A 1 -24.95 -9.10 -12.74
CA MET A 1 -25.15 -7.65 -12.91
C MET A 1 -25.53 -7.42 -14.36
N THR A 2 -26.42 -6.47 -14.69
CA THR A 2 -26.76 -6.18 -16.10
C THR A 2 -25.78 -5.16 -16.70
N ASN A 3 -25.65 -5.09 -18.03
CA ASN A 3 -24.81 -4.08 -18.70
C ASN A 3 -25.16 -2.66 -18.24
N ARG A 4 -26.45 -2.38 -18.02
CA ARG A 4 -26.91 -1.07 -17.55
C ARG A 4 -26.52 -0.79 -16.09
N GLU A 5 -26.56 -1.81 -15.23
CA GLU A 5 -26.09 -1.70 -13.84
C GLU A 5 -24.58 -1.44 -13.79
N GLU A 6 -23.79 -2.04 -14.68
CA GLU A 6 -22.34 -1.80 -14.79
C GLU A 6 -22.01 -0.37 -15.23
N GLU A 7 -22.71 0.16 -16.23
CA GLU A 7 -22.55 1.54 -16.69
C GLU A 7 -22.87 2.55 -15.58
N ILE A 8 -23.98 2.35 -14.85
CA ILE A 8 -24.35 3.18 -13.71
C ILE A 8 -23.29 3.11 -12.61
N LEU A 9 -22.80 1.91 -12.29
CA LEU A 9 -21.78 1.73 -11.26
C LEU A 9 -20.46 2.43 -11.61
N LYS A 10 -20.05 2.40 -12.89
CA LYS A 10 -18.87 3.14 -13.38
C LYS A 10 -19.02 4.65 -13.24
N LEU A 11 -20.17 5.21 -13.61
CA LEU A 11 -20.44 6.64 -13.50
C LEU A 11 -20.44 7.11 -12.03
N ILE A 12 -21.07 6.33 -11.15
CA ILE A 12 -21.05 6.58 -9.71
C ILE A 12 -19.61 6.47 -9.15
N LYS A 13 -18.78 5.52 -9.64
CA LYS A 13 -17.36 5.40 -9.24
C LYS A 13 -16.57 6.65 -9.59
N SER A 14 -16.80 7.21 -10.78
CA SER A 14 -16.14 8.44 -11.21
C SER A 14 -16.68 9.71 -10.54
N ASN A 15 -17.94 9.71 -10.12
CA ASN A 15 -18.59 10.84 -9.46
C ASN A 15 -19.63 10.35 -8.44
N PRO A 16 -19.24 10.09 -7.18
CA PRO A 16 -20.15 9.57 -6.15
C PRO A 16 -21.32 10.50 -5.81
N MET A 17 -21.25 11.79 -6.19
CA MET A 17 -22.31 12.78 -5.97
C MET A 17 -23.27 12.92 -7.15
N ILE A 18 -23.09 12.14 -8.22
CA ILE A 18 -23.92 12.23 -9.43
C ILE A 18 -25.40 11.98 -9.12
N SER A 19 -26.27 12.90 -9.53
CA SER A 19 -27.71 12.76 -9.28
C SER A 19 -28.36 11.70 -10.19
N GLN A 20 -29.54 11.19 -9.80
CA GLN A 20 -30.33 10.30 -10.67
C GLN A 20 -30.70 10.97 -11.99
N LYS A 21 -30.83 12.30 -11.99
CA LYS A 21 -31.15 13.10 -13.18
C LYS A 21 -29.97 13.09 -14.14
N GLU A 22 -28.77 13.41 -13.65
CA GLU A 22 -27.55 13.38 -14.47
C GLU A 22 -27.24 11.97 -15.00
N LEU A 23 -27.38 10.92 -14.17
CA LEU A 23 -27.26 9.52 -14.62
C LEU A 23 -28.23 9.21 -15.78
N SER A 24 -29.47 9.70 -15.68
CA SER A 24 -30.49 9.47 -16.70
C SER A 24 -30.19 10.20 -18.01
N GLU A 25 -29.65 11.42 -17.92
CA GLU A 25 -29.24 12.23 -19.08
C GLU A 25 -28.03 11.61 -19.80
N ILE A 26 -27.00 11.18 -19.05
CA ILE A 26 -25.79 10.55 -19.62
C ILE A 26 -26.13 9.22 -20.31
N LEU A 27 -26.99 8.40 -19.69
CA LEU A 27 -27.29 7.05 -20.17
C LEU A 27 -28.47 6.99 -21.15
N GLY A 28 -29.15 8.12 -21.40
CA GLY A 28 -30.31 8.19 -22.27
C GLY A 28 -31.51 7.37 -21.77
N ILE A 29 -31.70 7.29 -20.45
CA ILE A 29 -32.80 6.56 -19.81
C ILE A 29 -33.70 7.51 -19.01
N THR A 30 -34.85 7.03 -18.55
CA THR A 30 -35.69 7.83 -17.65
C THR A 30 -35.10 7.88 -16.24
N ARG A 31 -35.35 8.97 -15.50
CA ARG A 31 -34.98 9.08 -14.08
C ARG A 31 -35.52 7.92 -13.24
N SER A 32 -36.73 7.46 -13.52
CA SER A 32 -37.33 6.30 -12.84
C SER A 32 -36.59 4.99 -13.14
N SER A 33 -36.14 4.78 -14.39
CA SER A 33 -35.30 3.64 -14.77
C SER A 33 -33.95 3.67 -14.03
N ALA A 34 -33.28 4.83 -13.99
CA ALA A 34 -32.06 5.01 -13.21
C ALA A 34 -32.26 4.67 -11.73
N ALA A 35 -33.35 5.14 -11.11
CA ALA A 35 -33.69 4.83 -9.73
C ALA A 35 -33.92 3.33 -9.47
N VAL A 36 -34.53 2.60 -10.41
CA VAL A 36 -34.73 1.15 -10.33
C VAL A 36 -33.38 0.41 -10.35
N HIS A 37 -32.50 0.75 -11.28
CA HIS A 37 -31.17 0.14 -11.35
C HIS A 37 -30.34 0.40 -10.09
N ILE A 38 -30.36 1.63 -9.58
CA ILE A 38 -29.72 1.99 -8.30
C ILE A 38 -30.27 1.16 -7.15
N THR A 39 -31.61 1.02 -7.07
CA THR A 39 -32.25 0.21 -6.02
C THR A 39 -31.82 -1.26 -6.11
N ASN A 40 -31.68 -1.81 -7.32
CA ASN A 40 -31.18 -3.16 -7.53
C ASN A 40 -29.70 -3.31 -7.15
N LEU A 41 -28.86 -2.32 -7.48
CA LEU A 41 -27.46 -2.26 -7.06
C LEU A 41 -27.32 -2.18 -5.54
N MET A 42 -28.20 -1.43 -4.85
CA MET A 42 -28.27 -1.39 -3.39
C MET A 42 -28.67 -2.74 -2.79
N LYS A 43 -29.72 -3.40 -3.32
CA LYS A 43 -30.15 -4.74 -2.87
C LYS A 43 -29.05 -5.80 -3.04
N LYS A 44 -28.23 -5.65 -4.08
CA LYS A 44 -27.07 -6.51 -4.37
C LYS A 44 -25.82 -6.15 -3.55
N GLY A 45 -25.87 -5.07 -2.76
CA GLY A 45 -24.77 -4.66 -1.89
C GLY A 45 -23.65 -3.87 -2.59
N TYR A 46 -23.84 -3.38 -3.81
CA TYR A 46 -22.84 -2.55 -4.51
C TYR A 46 -22.90 -1.07 -4.11
N ILE A 47 -24.03 -0.61 -3.55
CA ILE A 47 -24.26 0.78 -3.14
C ILE A 47 -24.83 0.79 -1.71
N LYS A 48 -24.24 1.59 -0.83
CA LYS A 48 -24.64 1.81 0.56
C LYS A 48 -25.34 3.18 0.69
N GLY A 49 -26.65 3.16 0.92
CA GLY A 49 -27.44 4.37 1.19
C GLY A 49 -27.73 5.27 -0.03
N LYS A 50 -28.41 6.41 0.23
CA LYS A 50 -28.92 7.33 -0.81
C LYS A 50 -27.87 8.27 -1.42
N GLY A 51 -26.66 8.30 -0.87
CA GLY A 51 -25.52 9.12 -1.36
C GLY A 51 -24.54 8.36 -2.25
N TYR A 52 -24.99 7.24 -2.84
CA TYR A 52 -24.18 6.37 -3.70
C TYR A 52 -22.81 5.99 -3.16
N VAL A 53 -22.72 5.72 -1.85
CA VAL A 53 -21.48 5.21 -1.27
C VAL A 53 -21.23 3.84 -1.89
N LEU A 54 -20.23 3.74 -2.73
CA LEU A 54 -19.91 2.48 -3.38
C LEU A 54 -19.33 1.52 -2.35
N ASN A 55 -19.75 0.27 -2.44
CA ASN A 55 -19.02 -0.79 -1.77
C ASN A 55 -17.76 -1.02 -2.61
N GLU A 56 -16.65 -0.40 -2.21
CA GLU A 56 -15.34 -0.89 -2.62
C GLU A 56 -15.23 -2.35 -2.14
N ALA A 57 -14.59 -3.20 -2.94
CA ALA A 57 -14.32 -4.56 -2.50
C ALA A 57 -13.56 -4.48 -1.16
N PRO A 58 -13.86 -5.37 -0.19
CA PRO A 58 -13.15 -5.37 1.07
C PRO A 58 -11.65 -5.52 0.81
N TYR A 59 -10.84 -4.69 1.46
CA TYR A 59 -9.39 -4.70 1.30
C TYR A 59 -8.69 -4.66 2.66
N VAL A 60 -7.43 -5.09 2.65
CA VAL A 60 -6.49 -4.91 3.76
C VAL A 60 -5.68 -3.64 3.50
N CYS A 61 -5.59 -2.77 4.50
CA CYS A 61 -4.63 -1.67 4.49
C CYS A 61 -3.35 -2.13 5.18
N VAL A 62 -2.21 -1.88 4.57
CA VAL A 62 -0.90 -2.07 5.20
C VAL A 62 -0.25 -0.70 5.35
N VAL A 63 0.17 -0.35 6.56
CA VAL A 63 0.98 0.85 6.84
C VAL A 63 2.35 0.39 7.28
N GLY A 64 3.39 0.69 6.50
CA GLY A 64 4.72 0.21 6.83
C GLY A 64 5.81 0.56 5.84
N GLY A 65 7.00 0.05 6.11
CA GLY A 65 8.18 0.31 5.30
C GLY A 65 8.22 -0.47 3.99
N ALA A 66 8.85 0.16 3.00
CA ALA A 66 9.29 -0.45 1.75
C ALA A 66 10.73 0.00 1.50
N ASN A 67 11.64 -0.96 1.31
CA ASN A 67 13.07 -0.68 1.14
C ASN A 67 13.66 -1.50 -0.01
N VAL A 68 14.92 -1.22 -0.34
CA VAL A 68 15.73 -2.08 -1.19
C VAL A 68 16.77 -2.79 -0.35
N ASP A 69 16.92 -4.09 -0.54
CA ASP A 69 17.98 -4.88 0.07
C ASP A 69 19.11 -5.08 -0.96
N ILE A 70 20.33 -4.71 -0.57
CA ILE A 70 21.55 -4.91 -1.35
C ILE A 70 22.44 -5.85 -0.55
N GLN A 71 22.74 -7.01 -1.12
CA GLN A 71 23.50 -8.07 -0.45
C GLN A 71 24.76 -8.39 -1.24
N GLY A 72 25.93 -8.27 -0.61
CA GLY A 72 27.22 -8.60 -1.19
C GLY A 72 27.72 -9.97 -0.72
N PHE A 73 28.10 -10.82 -1.67
CA PHE A 73 28.59 -12.18 -1.44
C PHE A 73 30.02 -12.31 -1.99
N PRO A 74 31.05 -12.46 -1.15
CA PRO A 74 32.42 -12.63 -1.64
C PRO A 74 32.60 -14.03 -2.25
N ASN A 75 33.40 -14.13 -3.31
CA ASN A 75 33.72 -15.43 -3.93
C ASN A 75 34.69 -16.28 -3.08
N GLN A 76 35.41 -15.62 -2.17
CA GLN A 76 36.43 -16.21 -1.29
C GLN A 76 36.25 -15.65 0.13
N ILE A 77 37.15 -16.06 1.04
CA ILE A 77 37.20 -15.53 2.41
C ILE A 77 37.28 -14.01 2.36
N LEU A 78 36.39 -13.34 3.09
CA LEU A 78 36.30 -11.89 3.11
C LEU A 78 37.55 -11.29 3.77
N ILE A 79 38.28 -10.46 3.01
CA ILE A 79 39.44 -9.70 3.50
C ILE A 79 38.98 -8.29 3.88
N GLN A 80 39.07 -7.95 5.16
CA GLN A 80 38.63 -6.66 5.65
C GLN A 80 39.52 -5.52 5.13
N LYS A 81 38.89 -4.37 4.84
CA LYS A 81 39.54 -3.16 4.30
C LYS A 81 40.20 -3.36 2.92
N ASP A 82 39.73 -4.34 2.15
CA ASP A 82 40.18 -4.62 0.78
C ASP A 82 38.98 -4.73 -0.18
N SER A 83 39.24 -4.71 -1.48
CA SER A 83 38.25 -4.95 -2.53
C SER A 83 38.10 -6.45 -2.77
N ASN A 84 36.93 -7.00 -2.43
CA ASN A 84 36.65 -8.43 -2.52
C ASN A 84 35.81 -8.75 -3.76
N PRO A 85 36.33 -9.50 -4.76
CA PRO A 85 35.53 -9.96 -5.89
C PRO A 85 34.36 -10.85 -5.42
N GLY A 86 33.18 -10.63 -5.98
CA GLY A 86 31.97 -11.29 -5.51
C GLY A 86 30.75 -11.03 -6.38
N GLN A 87 29.59 -11.40 -5.84
CA GLN A 87 28.28 -11.15 -6.43
C GLN A 87 27.51 -10.13 -5.59
N VAL A 88 26.67 -9.34 -6.25
CA VAL A 88 25.73 -8.44 -5.58
C VAL A 88 24.32 -8.83 -5.98
N LYS A 89 23.46 -9.06 -4.99
CA LYS A 89 22.03 -9.27 -5.19
C LYS A 89 21.27 -8.04 -4.73
N ILE A 90 20.31 -7.61 -5.55
CA ILE A 90 19.39 -6.53 -5.21
C ILE A 90 17.98 -7.11 -5.19
N SER A 91 17.27 -6.91 -4.08
CA SER A 91 15.85 -7.29 -3.93
C SER A 91 15.05 -6.15 -3.33
N LEU A 92 13.73 -6.20 -3.52
CA LEU A 92 12.81 -5.29 -2.84
C LEU A 92 12.42 -5.90 -1.50
N GLY A 93 12.55 -5.12 -0.44
CA GLY A 93 12.27 -5.50 0.93
C GLY A 93 11.24 -4.60 1.59
N GLY A 94 11.19 -4.70 2.91
CA GLY A 94 10.36 -3.89 3.79
C GLY A 94 9.22 -4.72 4.34
N VAL A 95 9.05 -4.71 5.66
CA VAL A 95 8.03 -5.53 6.34
C VAL A 95 6.64 -5.20 5.78
N GLY A 96 6.28 -3.92 5.71
CA GLY A 96 5.02 -3.48 5.09
C GLY A 96 4.86 -3.93 3.64
N ARG A 97 5.88 -3.74 2.80
CA ARG A 97 5.85 -4.16 1.39
C ARG A 97 5.71 -5.67 1.23
N ASN A 98 6.43 -6.46 2.03
CA ASN A 98 6.40 -7.92 1.96
C ASN A 98 5.05 -8.48 2.43
N ILE A 99 4.43 -7.87 3.44
CA ILE A 99 3.05 -8.20 3.84
C ILE A 99 2.10 -7.92 2.67
N GLY A 100 2.18 -6.71 2.09
CA GLY A 100 1.34 -6.31 0.96
C GLY A 100 1.48 -7.23 -0.26
N GLU A 101 2.71 -7.59 -0.61
CA GLU A 101 2.98 -8.53 -1.70
C GLU A 101 2.38 -9.92 -1.45
N ASN A 102 2.57 -10.48 -0.25
CA ASN A 102 2.07 -11.82 0.03
C ASN A 102 0.54 -11.88 0.08
N LEU A 103 -0.11 -10.84 0.59
CA LEU A 103 -1.57 -10.72 0.55
C LEU A 103 -2.08 -10.68 -0.91
N ARG A 104 -1.43 -9.92 -1.79
CA ARG A 104 -1.75 -9.92 -3.22
C ARG A 104 -1.54 -11.28 -3.89
N LYS A 105 -0.47 -12.00 -3.55
CA LYS A 105 -0.22 -13.37 -4.04
C LYS A 105 -1.27 -14.38 -3.57
N MET A 106 -2.03 -14.05 -2.52
CA MET A 106 -3.15 -14.83 -1.99
C MET A 106 -4.51 -14.29 -2.47
N ASP A 107 -4.54 -13.45 -3.50
CA ASP A 107 -5.74 -12.81 -4.07
C ASP A 107 -6.53 -11.93 -3.07
N VAL A 108 -5.85 -11.37 -2.06
CA VAL A 108 -6.46 -10.41 -1.12
C VAL A 108 -6.25 -8.99 -1.65
N GLU A 109 -7.32 -8.24 -1.86
CA GLU A 109 -7.25 -6.81 -2.20
C GLU A 109 -6.49 -6.05 -1.12
N THR A 110 -5.42 -5.34 -1.50
CA THR A 110 -4.48 -4.76 -0.54
C THR A 110 -4.00 -3.39 -1.01
N LYS A 111 -4.04 -2.42 -0.09
CA LYS A 111 -3.50 -1.08 -0.26
C LYS A 111 -2.31 -0.88 0.68
N LEU A 112 -1.16 -0.47 0.16
CA LEU A 112 0.03 -0.14 0.93
C LEU A 112 0.20 1.38 1.04
N ILE A 113 0.32 1.84 2.28
CA ILE A 113 0.74 3.19 2.64
C ILE A 113 2.19 3.08 3.12
N THR A 114 3.13 3.54 2.29
CA THR A 114 4.56 3.62 2.61
C THR A 114 5.12 5.01 2.27
N VAL A 115 6.39 5.24 2.58
CA VAL A 115 7.19 6.36 2.07
C VAL A 115 8.37 5.83 1.27
N ILE A 116 8.60 6.38 0.08
CA ILE A 116 9.71 6.04 -0.82
C ILE A 116 10.28 7.31 -1.46
N GLY A 117 11.52 7.22 -1.95
CA GLY A 117 12.17 8.30 -2.69
C GLY A 117 11.72 8.33 -4.14
N ASN A 118 11.79 9.50 -4.77
CA ASN A 118 11.66 9.64 -6.23
C ASN A 118 12.99 9.31 -6.91
N ASP A 119 13.39 8.06 -6.81
CA ASP A 119 14.63 7.54 -7.37
C ASP A 119 14.39 6.21 -8.12
N VAL A 120 15.45 5.64 -8.66
CA VAL A 120 15.39 4.37 -9.41
C VAL A 120 14.77 3.24 -8.58
N TYR A 121 15.05 3.22 -7.27
CA TYR A 121 14.57 2.18 -6.37
C TYR A 121 13.10 2.37 -5.98
N GLY A 122 12.68 3.59 -5.68
CA GLY A 122 11.28 3.90 -5.41
C GLY A 122 10.39 3.64 -6.63
N ASN A 123 10.86 4.02 -7.82
CA ASN A 123 10.17 3.70 -9.07
C ASN A 123 10.04 2.19 -9.29
N LYS A 124 11.09 1.42 -9.00
CA LYS A 124 11.06 -0.05 -9.08
C LYS A 124 10.07 -0.67 -8.08
N ILE A 125 9.98 -0.14 -6.86
CA ILE A 125 8.99 -0.59 -5.86
C ILE A 125 7.56 -0.35 -6.37
N ILE A 126 7.28 0.82 -6.93
CA ILE A 126 5.96 1.15 -7.48
C ILE A 126 5.62 0.25 -8.67
N GLU A 127 6.58 0.01 -9.57
CA GLU A 127 6.40 -0.83 -10.75
C GLU A 127 6.08 -2.28 -10.37
N GLU A 128 6.87 -2.88 -9.49
CA GLU A 128 6.63 -4.25 -9.01
C GLU A 128 5.31 -4.35 -8.23
N GLY A 129 4.98 -3.34 -7.42
CA GLY A 129 3.68 -3.23 -6.75
C GLY A 129 2.53 -3.25 -7.75
N ARG A 130 2.62 -2.44 -8.82
CA ARG A 130 1.61 -2.42 -9.89
C ARG A 130 1.49 -3.78 -10.60
N ASN A 131 2.60 -4.45 -10.88
CA ASN A 131 2.63 -5.74 -11.56
C ASN A 131 1.87 -6.85 -10.80
N ILE A 132 1.86 -6.77 -9.45
CA ILE A 132 1.13 -7.72 -8.59
C ILE A 132 -0.25 -7.20 -8.14
N GLY A 133 -0.65 -6.01 -8.60
CA GLY A 133 -1.90 -5.37 -8.19
C GLY A 133 -1.91 -4.85 -6.74
N LEU A 134 -0.74 -4.57 -6.16
CA LEU A 134 -0.63 -3.89 -4.87
C LEU A 134 -0.88 -2.39 -5.10
N ASP A 135 -1.98 -1.87 -4.55
CA ASP A 135 -2.31 -0.46 -4.65
C ASP A 135 -1.39 0.37 -3.73
N MET A 136 -0.63 1.28 -4.34
CA MET A 136 0.29 2.18 -3.66
C MET A 136 -0.07 3.66 -3.89
N GLU A 137 -1.26 3.98 -4.41
CA GLU A 137 -1.69 5.35 -4.73
C GLU A 137 -1.64 6.28 -3.52
N HIS A 138 -1.85 5.71 -2.32
CA HIS A 138 -1.86 6.46 -1.08
C HIS A 138 -0.48 6.64 -0.43
N SER A 139 0.58 6.08 -1.01
CA SER A 139 1.96 6.21 -0.53
C SER A 139 2.54 7.61 -0.80
N LEU A 140 3.59 7.97 -0.05
CA LEU A 140 4.32 9.23 -0.20
C LEU A 140 5.57 9.01 -1.04
N VAL A 141 5.75 9.85 -2.07
CA VAL A 141 6.96 9.87 -2.90
C VAL A 141 7.68 11.20 -2.67
N LEU A 142 8.93 11.14 -2.22
CA LEU A 142 9.72 12.32 -1.85
C LEU A 142 10.84 12.59 -2.86
N HIS A 143 10.98 13.83 -3.32
CA HIS A 143 12.01 14.20 -4.30
C HIS A 143 13.41 14.39 -3.70
N GLU A 144 13.49 14.76 -2.43
CA GLU A 144 14.75 15.18 -1.78
C GLU A 144 15.33 14.12 -0.84
N GLN A 145 14.70 12.95 -0.73
CA GLN A 145 15.16 11.86 0.13
C GLN A 145 15.25 10.55 -0.65
N PRO A 146 16.33 9.76 -0.48
CA PRO A 146 16.46 8.48 -1.16
C PRO A 146 15.52 7.43 -0.56
N THR A 147 15.09 6.48 -1.37
CA THR A 147 14.39 5.27 -0.92
C THR A 147 15.24 4.53 0.10
N SER A 148 14.59 4.04 1.17
CA SER A 148 15.27 3.30 2.23
C SER A 148 16.02 2.10 1.67
N THR A 149 17.22 1.86 2.18
CA THR A 149 18.15 0.86 1.67
C THR A 149 18.80 0.09 2.81
N TYR A 150 18.74 -1.22 2.75
CA TYR A 150 19.47 -2.13 3.63
C TYR A 150 20.64 -2.74 2.85
N LEU A 151 21.86 -2.32 3.16
CA LEU A 151 23.08 -2.89 2.57
C LEU A 151 23.69 -3.87 3.55
N CYS A 152 23.99 -5.10 3.13
CA CYS A 152 24.76 -6.05 3.93
C CYS A 152 25.85 -6.73 3.12
N ILE A 153 26.93 -7.11 3.79
CA ILE A 153 28.01 -7.93 3.26
C ILE A 153 28.05 -9.21 4.08
N LEU A 154 28.06 -10.36 3.39
CA LEU A 154 28.16 -11.68 4.00
C LEU A 154 29.60 -12.20 3.91
N ASN A 155 29.93 -13.23 4.69
CA ASN A 155 31.16 -14.00 4.52
C ASN A 155 30.99 -15.13 3.50
N GLU A 156 32.04 -15.92 3.28
CA GLU A 156 32.04 -17.07 2.36
C GLU A 156 31.08 -18.20 2.76
N LYS A 157 30.57 -18.19 4.00
CA LYS A 157 29.59 -19.14 4.53
C LYS A 157 28.15 -18.63 4.42
N GLY A 158 27.96 -17.37 4.02
CA GLY A 158 26.65 -16.74 3.97
C GLY A 158 26.17 -16.15 5.30
N ASP A 159 27.06 -15.97 6.29
CA ASP A 159 26.73 -15.24 7.52
C ASP A 159 26.96 -13.74 7.33
N MET A 160 26.05 -12.92 7.84
CA MET A 160 26.19 -11.46 7.83
C MET A 160 27.43 -11.01 8.60
N GLN A 161 28.29 -10.21 7.96
CA GLN A 161 29.49 -9.62 8.58
C GLN A 161 29.26 -8.17 8.99
N VAL A 162 28.66 -7.37 8.11
CA VAL A 162 28.36 -5.96 8.35
C VAL A 162 27.13 -5.54 7.57
N ALA A 163 26.36 -4.62 8.12
CA ALA A 163 25.23 -4.01 7.46
C ALA A 163 25.12 -2.51 7.75
N ILE A 164 24.51 -1.79 6.82
CA ILE A 164 24.07 -0.40 6.96
C ILE A 164 22.56 -0.40 6.67
N ALA A 165 21.78 -0.03 7.66
CA ALA A 165 20.34 0.19 7.54
C ALA A 165 20.08 1.69 7.36
N TYR A 166 19.89 2.14 6.13
CA TYR A 166 19.51 3.51 5.83
C TYR A 166 17.99 3.59 5.70
N MET A 167 17.32 3.89 6.82
CA MET A 167 15.86 3.82 6.96
C MET A 167 15.20 5.16 7.25
N ASP A 168 15.97 6.25 7.25
CA ASP A 168 15.57 7.59 7.72
C ASP A 168 14.31 8.14 7.03
N ILE A 169 14.06 7.78 5.76
CA ILE A 169 12.87 8.20 5.03
C ILE A 169 11.56 7.74 5.71
N LEU A 170 11.61 6.65 6.50
CA LEU A 170 10.44 6.17 7.24
C LEU A 170 9.99 7.15 8.35
N GLU A 171 10.87 8.05 8.81
CA GLU A 171 10.51 9.14 9.72
C GLU A 171 9.49 10.11 9.08
N GLN A 172 9.39 10.12 7.75
CA GLN A 172 8.40 10.91 7.02
C GLN A 172 7.00 10.26 7.02
N MET A 173 6.85 9.06 7.60
CA MET A 173 5.56 8.50 7.96
C MET A 173 5.01 9.23 9.19
N THR A 174 4.76 10.54 9.07
CA THR A 174 4.34 11.39 10.18
C THR A 174 2.84 11.24 10.48
N VAL A 175 2.42 11.69 11.65
CA VAL A 175 1.01 11.77 12.03
C VAL A 175 0.22 12.62 11.03
N GLU A 176 0.76 13.75 10.58
CA GLU A 176 0.11 14.66 9.64
C GLU A 176 -0.05 14.02 8.25
N PHE A 177 0.90 13.18 7.83
CA PHE A 177 0.78 12.41 6.61
C PHE A 177 -0.34 11.37 6.73
N ILE A 178 -0.34 10.58 7.81
CA ILE A 178 -1.33 9.54 8.06
C ILE A 178 -2.75 10.09 8.24
N GLN A 179 -2.90 11.26 8.88
CA GLN A 179 -4.19 11.96 9.01
C GLN A 179 -4.89 12.14 7.66
N LYS A 180 -4.14 12.46 6.60
CA LYS A 180 -4.66 12.63 5.25
C LYS A 180 -5.15 11.31 4.62
N LYS A 181 -4.75 10.17 5.19
CA LYS A 181 -5.10 8.82 4.74
C LYS A 181 -6.19 8.18 5.61
N LYS A 182 -6.86 8.96 6.46
CA LYS A 182 -7.88 8.45 7.38
C LYS A 182 -8.95 7.60 6.71
N HIS A 183 -9.47 8.04 5.56
CA HIS A 183 -10.47 7.30 4.81
C HIS A 183 -9.98 5.92 4.33
N VAL A 184 -8.69 5.75 4.07
CA VAL A 184 -8.11 4.47 3.63
C VAL A 184 -8.06 3.49 4.79
N ILE A 185 -7.71 3.96 5.98
CA ILE A 185 -7.59 3.14 7.19
C ILE A 185 -8.98 2.79 7.73
N ASP A 186 -9.88 3.78 7.84
CA ASP A 186 -11.24 3.59 8.38
C ASP A 186 -12.08 2.61 7.56
N ASN A 187 -11.91 2.60 6.24
CA ASN A 187 -12.69 1.75 5.33
C ASN A 187 -12.04 0.39 5.08
N ALA A 188 -10.85 0.13 5.59
CA ALA A 188 -10.19 -1.17 5.48
C ALA A 188 -10.94 -2.21 6.34
N SER A 189 -10.99 -3.45 5.86
CA SER A 189 -11.51 -4.56 6.67
C SER A 189 -10.57 -4.86 7.84
N ILE A 190 -9.26 -4.78 7.59
CA ILE A 190 -8.18 -4.93 8.56
C ILE A 190 -7.07 -3.94 8.19
N CYS A 191 -6.42 -3.35 9.19
CA CYS A 191 -5.20 -2.56 9.02
C CYS A 191 -4.00 -3.27 9.67
N VAL A 192 -2.99 -3.61 8.87
CA VAL A 192 -1.74 -4.20 9.32
C VAL A 192 -0.69 -3.11 9.46
N ILE A 193 -0.03 -3.03 10.61
CA ILE A 193 0.96 -2.00 10.92
C ILE A 193 2.33 -2.65 11.14
N ASP A 194 3.29 -2.25 10.33
CA ASP A 194 4.72 -2.51 10.54
C ASP A 194 5.24 -1.61 11.66
N THR A 195 5.86 -2.19 12.69
CA THR A 195 6.37 -1.42 13.84
C THR A 195 7.68 -0.68 13.58
N ASN A 196 8.24 -0.73 12.37
CA ASN A 196 9.45 0.02 11.99
C ASN A 196 9.16 1.48 11.58
N ILE A 197 7.91 1.94 11.64
CA ILE A 197 7.54 3.34 11.45
C ILE A 197 7.57 4.10 12.80
N PRO A 198 7.57 5.45 12.81
CA PRO A 198 7.66 6.22 14.05
C PRO A 198 6.58 5.83 15.07
N GLN A 199 6.99 5.60 16.32
CA GLN A 199 6.10 5.18 17.41
C GLN A 199 4.89 6.10 17.57
N LYS A 200 5.08 7.42 17.48
CA LYS A 200 4.00 8.41 17.57
C LYS A 200 2.94 8.23 16.50
N THR A 201 3.34 7.78 15.31
CA THR A 201 2.44 7.49 14.20
C THR A 201 1.64 6.22 14.47
N ILE A 202 2.28 5.17 15.00
CA ILE A 202 1.60 3.94 15.42
C ILE A 202 0.55 4.26 16.48
N GLU A 203 0.93 5.01 17.53
CA GLU A 203 0.04 5.45 18.61
C GLU A 203 -1.16 6.23 18.07
N TYR A 204 -0.94 7.15 17.13
CA TYR A 204 -2.02 7.89 16.46
C TYR A 204 -2.98 6.94 15.73
N ILE A 205 -2.45 6.01 14.91
CA ILE A 205 -3.29 5.09 14.13
C ILE A 205 -4.19 4.25 15.04
N VAL A 206 -3.63 3.64 16.09
CA VAL A 206 -4.39 2.73 16.94
C VAL A 206 -5.40 3.45 17.87
N THR A 207 -5.22 4.75 18.10
CA THR A 207 -6.12 5.54 18.98
C THR A 207 -7.21 6.32 18.24
N ASN A 208 -6.98 6.68 16.97
CA ASN A 208 -7.87 7.56 16.19
C ASN A 208 -8.78 6.85 15.17
N HIS A 209 -8.64 5.53 15.00
CA HIS A 209 -9.44 4.72 14.07
C HIS A 209 -10.07 3.52 14.80
N LYS A 210 -10.97 3.80 15.75
CA LYS A 210 -11.49 2.84 16.74
C LYS A 210 -12.35 1.71 16.15
N ASP A 211 -12.92 1.93 14.98
CA ASP A 211 -13.78 0.95 14.30
C ASP A 211 -12.97 0.01 13.37
N THR A 212 -11.65 0.21 13.27
CA THR A 212 -10.73 -0.60 12.45
C THR A 212 -10.08 -1.68 13.31
N GLU A 213 -10.03 -2.91 12.79
CA GLU A 213 -9.27 -4.00 13.41
C GLU A 213 -7.79 -3.93 13.01
N PHE A 214 -6.89 -4.09 13.99
CA PHE A 214 -5.45 -3.90 13.80
C PHE A 214 -4.62 -5.16 14.07
N PHE A 215 -3.62 -5.39 13.23
CA PHE A 215 -2.55 -6.34 13.46
C PHE A 215 -1.22 -5.62 13.44
N LEU A 216 -0.49 -5.65 14.55
CA LEU A 216 0.86 -5.07 14.63
C LEU A 216 1.87 -6.17 14.34
N VAL A 217 2.75 -5.94 13.37
CA VAL A 217 3.81 -6.87 12.97
C VAL A 217 5.13 -6.28 13.39
N TYR A 218 5.78 -6.97 14.33
CA TYR A 218 7.10 -6.61 14.81
C TYR A 218 8.17 -7.03 13.79
N GLY A 219 8.86 -6.05 13.20
CA GLY A 219 10.05 -6.29 12.40
C GLY A 219 11.30 -6.39 13.28
N ILE A 220 12.16 -7.37 13.01
CA ILE A 220 13.39 -7.58 13.77
C ILE A 220 14.45 -6.62 13.23
N HIS A 221 14.70 -5.51 13.93
CA HIS A 221 15.95 -4.78 13.87
C HIS A 221 16.41 -4.45 15.29
N ASN A 222 17.42 -5.18 15.76
CA ASN A 222 18.31 -4.79 16.86
C ASN A 222 19.56 -4.15 16.27
#